data_AF-A0A822IMF4-F1
#
_entry.id   AF-A0A822IMF4-F1
#
_cell.length_a   1.000
_cell.length_b   1.000
_cell.length_c   1.000
_cell.angle_alpha   90.00
_cell.angle_beta   90.00
_cell.angle_gamma   90.00
#
_symmetry.space_group_name_H-M   'P 1'
#
loop_
_entity.id
_entity.type
_entity.pdbx_description
1 polymer ?
#
loop_
_entity_poly.entity_id
_entity_poly.type
_entity_poly.pdbx_seq_one_letter_code
_entity_poly.pdbx_strand_id
1 'polypeptide(L)'
;MVETEGIDPSQILAPTFSKETASNMREKVERLLQGKEVIVKTFHSFCVVLINERFQNFIRKIFVDNAITNLFAGIRRKESIDHIKNTD
;
A
#
# COMPACT_ATOMS: atom_id res chain seq x y z
N MET A 1 -16.26 -24.41 2.30
CA MET A 1 -15.41 -23.82 1.26
C MET A 1 -14.14 -24.64 0.99
N VAL A 2 -13.09 -24.59 1.82
CA VAL A 2 -11.82 -25.29 1.48
C VAL A 2 -12.04 -26.81 1.33
N GLU A 3 -12.54 -27.49 2.37
CA GLU A 3 -12.75 -28.95 2.31
C GLU A 3 -14.00 -29.32 1.51
N THR A 4 -15.09 -28.57 1.69
CA THR A 4 -16.39 -28.91 1.11
C THR A 4 -16.54 -28.54 -0.36
N GLU A 5 -15.85 -27.49 -0.82
CA GLU A 5 -15.93 -26.99 -2.21
C GLU A 5 -14.58 -27.13 -2.95
N GLY A 6 -13.54 -27.64 -2.28
CA GLY A 6 -12.22 -27.87 -2.90
C GLY A 6 -11.47 -26.59 -3.26
N ILE A 7 -11.81 -25.45 -2.65
CA ILE A 7 -11.16 -24.16 -2.93
C ILE A 7 -9.74 -24.18 -2.35
N ASP A 8 -8.75 -23.85 -3.19
CA ASP A 8 -7.38 -23.63 -2.73
C ASP A 8 -7.33 -22.45 -1.75
N PRO A 9 -6.86 -22.65 -0.49
CA PRO A 9 -6.72 -21.58 0.50
C PRO A 9 -5.99 -20.33 0.00
N SER A 10 -5.03 -20.48 -0.92
CA SER A 10 -4.28 -19.36 -1.50
C SER A 10 -5.16 -18.39 -2.32
N GLN A 11 -6.33 -18.84 -2.76
CA GLN A 11 -7.30 -18.03 -3.51
C GLN A 11 -8.28 -17.26 -2.61
N ILE A 12 -8.22 -17.45 -1.29
CA ILE A 12 -9.12 -16.81 -0.34
C ILE A 12 -8.46 -15.52 0.19
N LEU A 13 -9.16 -14.40 0.03
CA LEU A 13 -8.80 -13.10 0.60
C LEU A 13 -9.78 -12.74 1.74
N ALA A 14 -9.24 -12.52 2.94
CA ALA A 14 -9.98 -12.05 4.11
C ALA A 14 -9.49 -10.64 4.54
N PRO A 15 -10.18 -9.56 4.12
CA PRO A 15 -9.84 -8.21 4.53
C PRO A 15 -10.29 -7.92 5.96
N THR A 16 -9.47 -7.17 6.71
CA THR A 16 -9.79 -6.74 8.08
C THR A 16 -9.57 -5.23 8.27
N PHE A 17 -10.01 -4.69 9.41
CA PHE A 17 -9.77 -3.29 9.76
C PHE A 17 -8.43 -3.06 10.48
N SER A 18 -7.97 -4.02 11.28
CA SER A 18 -6.75 -3.88 12.08
C SER A 18 -5.71 -4.97 11.78
N LYS A 19 -4.44 -4.62 11.95
CA LYS A 19 -3.32 -5.56 11.80
C LYS A 19 -3.40 -6.67 12.84
N GLU A 20 -3.83 -6.35 14.06
CA GLU A 20 -4.01 -7.32 15.13
C GLU A 20 -5.06 -8.37 14.78
N THR A 21 -6.23 -7.96 14.25
CA THR A 21 -7.25 -8.90 13.79
C THR A 21 -6.74 -9.71 12.61
N ALA A 22 -6.02 -9.10 11.66
CA ALA A 22 -5.43 -9.84 10.55
C ALA A 22 -4.45 -10.94 11.04
N SER A 23 -3.59 -10.60 12.00
CA SER A 23 -2.62 -11.54 12.58
C SER A 23 -3.31 -12.68 13.32
N ASN A 24 -4.24 -12.36 14.22
CA ASN A 24 -4.99 -13.35 14.99
C ASN A 24 -5.82 -14.29 14.09
N MET A 25 -6.47 -13.74 13.06
CA MET A 25 -7.25 -14.53 12.11
C MET A 25 -6.35 -15.44 11.28
N ARG A 26 -5.21 -14.93 10.78
CA ARG A 26 -4.25 -15.73 10.03
C ARG A 26 -3.79 -16.94 10.83
N GLU A 27 -3.32 -16.72 12.07
CA GLU A 27 -2.84 -17.81 12.93
C GLU A 27 -3.92 -18.88 13.17
N LYS A 28 -5.17 -18.44 13.45
CA LYS A 28 -6.29 -19.38 13.68
C LYS A 28 -6.62 -20.17 12.43
N VAL A 29 -6.67 -19.53 11.27
CA VAL A 29 -7.04 -20.19 10.01
C VAL A 29 -5.93 -21.13 9.55
N GLU A 30 -4.66 -20.74 9.66
CA GLU A 30 -3.53 -21.62 9.36
C GLU A 30 -3.53 -22.87 10.25
N ARG A 31 -3.82 -22.74 11.55
CA ARG A 31 -3.98 -23.90 12.44
C ARG A 31 -5.11 -24.82 12.00
N LEU A 32 -6.26 -24.28 11.60
CA LEU A 32 -7.39 -25.06 11.12
C LEU A 32 -7.09 -25.77 9.79
N LEU A 33 -6.29 -25.13 8.92
CA LEU A 33 -5.96 -25.66 7.60
C LEU A 33 -4.61 -26.39 7.55
N GLN A 34 -4.09 -26.82 8.70
CA GLN A 34 -2.84 -27.60 8.82
C GLN A 34 -1.64 -26.91 8.16
N GLY A 35 -1.52 -25.60 8.37
CA GLY A 35 -0.43 -24.77 7.85
C GLY A 35 -0.61 -24.26 6.42
N LYS A 36 -1.76 -24.53 5.77
CA LYS A 36 -2.07 -23.90 4.48
C LYS A 36 -2.36 -22.41 4.67
N GLU A 37 -1.72 -21.58 3.85
CA GLU A 37 -1.81 -20.13 3.94
C GLU A 37 -3.11 -19.59 3.33
N VAL A 38 -3.67 -18.57 3.99
CA VAL A 38 -4.79 -17.77 3.49
C VAL A 38 -4.40 -16.30 3.52
N ILE A 39 -4.82 -15.53 2.53
CA ILE A 39 -4.46 -14.11 2.46
C ILE A 39 -5.33 -13.33 3.44
N VAL A 40 -4.80 -13.06 4.63
CA VAL A 40 -5.44 -12.19 5.62
C VAL A 40 -4.65 -10.88 5.73
N LYS A 41 -5.28 -9.75 5.40
CA LYS A 41 -4.64 -8.41 5.41
C LYS A 41 -5.64 -7.35 5.85
N THR A 42 -5.15 -6.22 6.35
CA THR A 42 -6.03 -5.05 6.44
C THR A 42 -6.41 -4.56 5.06
N PHE A 43 -7.55 -3.89 4.94
CA PHE A 43 -7.99 -3.27 3.68
C PHE A 43 -6.88 -2.42 3.05
N HIS A 44 -6.28 -1.51 3.83
CA HIS A 44 -5.18 -0.66 3.37
C HIS A 44 -3.96 -1.45 2.91
N SER A 45 -3.56 -2.50 3.65
CA SER A 45 -2.39 -3.31 3.28
C SER A 45 -2.62 -4.07 1.97
N PHE A 46 -3.85 -4.53 1.73
CA PHE A 46 -4.22 -5.15 0.47
C PHE A 46 -4.23 -4.13 -0.68
N CYS A 47 -4.84 -2.96 -0.49
CA CYS A 47 -4.88 -1.92 -1.51
C CYS A 47 -3.48 -1.44 -1.93
N VAL A 48 -2.53 -1.31 -0.99
CA VAL A 48 -1.14 -0.95 -1.33
C VAL A 48 -0.50 -1.98 -2.26
N VAL A 49 -0.69 -3.29 -1.98
CA VAL A 49 -0.20 -4.36 -2.87
C VAL A 49 -0.83 -4.23 -4.26
N LEU A 50 -2.15 -4.06 -4.32
CA LEU A 50 -2.88 -3.94 -5.58
C LEU A 50 -2.46 -2.71 -6.40
N ILE A 51 -2.23 -1.58 -5.73
CA ILE A 51 -1.71 -0.35 -6.34
C ILE A 51 -0.28 -0.60 -6.86
N ASN A 52 0.55 -1.27 -6.07
CA ASN A 52 1.93 -1.56 -6.44
C ASN A 52 2.08 -2.55 -7.59
N GLU A 53 1.16 -3.49 -7.73
CA GLU A 53 1.23 -4.47 -8.81
C GLU A 53 0.60 -3.95 -10.11
N ARG A 54 -0.47 -3.14 -10.02
CA ARG A 54 -1.29 -2.79 -11.21
C ARG A 54 -1.26 -1.32 -11.60
N PHE A 55 -0.94 -0.43 -10.66
CA PHE A 55 -1.11 1.01 -10.85
C PHE A 55 0.17 1.81 -10.66
N GLN A 56 1.34 1.17 -10.50
CA GLN A 56 2.62 1.88 -10.33
C GLN A 56 2.87 2.91 -11.43
N ASN A 57 2.66 2.54 -12.69
CA ASN A 57 2.84 3.46 -13.81
C ASN A 57 1.81 4.61 -13.80
N PHE A 58 0.58 4.33 -13.35
CA PHE A 58 -0.50 5.33 -13.26
C PHE A 58 -0.28 6.32 -12.10
N ILE A 59 0.06 5.82 -10.91
CA ILE A 59 0.39 6.63 -9.74
C ILE A 59 1.65 7.46 -9.99
N ARG A 60 2.70 6.86 -10.57
CA ARG A 60 3.91 7.60 -10.94
C ARG A 60 3.60 8.76 -11.88
N LYS A 61 2.74 8.54 -12.87
CA LYS A 61 2.29 9.61 -13.79
C LYS A 61 1.56 10.72 -13.05
N ILE A 62 0.58 10.40 -12.20
CA ILE A 62 -0.15 11.41 -11.42
C ILE A 62 0.78 12.20 -10.49
N PHE A 63 1.66 11.52 -9.74
CA PHE A 63 2.46 12.12 -8.68
C PHE A 63 3.68 12.91 -9.19
N VAL A 64 4.33 12.43 -10.26
CA VAL A 64 5.45 13.14 -10.91
C VAL A 64 4.94 14.35 -11.70
N ASP A 65 3.79 14.22 -12.36
CA ASP A 65 3.27 15.31 -13.19
C ASP A 65 2.61 16.43 -12.37
N ASN A 66 2.12 16.18 -11.15
CA ASN A 66 1.34 17.19 -10.41
C ASN A 66 1.94 17.73 -9.09
N ALA A 67 2.74 16.96 -8.33
CA ALA A 67 3.06 17.38 -6.95
C ALA A 67 4.54 17.69 -6.70
N ILE A 68 5.45 16.88 -7.22
CA ILE A 68 6.86 16.91 -6.77
C ILE A 68 7.69 17.92 -7.58
N THR A 69 7.49 18.01 -8.90
CA THR A 69 8.24 18.92 -9.78
C THR A 69 7.95 20.38 -9.45
N ASN A 70 6.69 20.72 -9.16
CA ASN A 70 6.29 22.08 -8.78
C ASN A 70 6.71 22.43 -7.34
N LEU A 71 6.72 21.47 -6.42
CA LEU A 71 7.21 21.67 -5.06
C LEU A 71 8.71 21.97 -5.06
N PHE A 72 9.54 21.19 -5.78
CA PHE A 72 10.97 21.47 -5.90
C PHE A 72 11.28 22.77 -6.68
N ALA A 73 10.52 23.09 -7.74
CA ALA A 73 10.64 24.36 -8.46
C ALA A 73 10.22 25.57 -7.61
N GLY A 74 9.27 25.40 -6.68
CA GLY A 74 8.86 26.42 -5.72
C GLY A 74 9.91 26.65 -4.62
N ILE A 75 10.48 25.57 -4.07
CA ILE A 75 11.53 25.63 -3.05
C ILE A 75 12.80 26.31 -3.59
N ARG A 76 13.27 25.92 -4.78
CA ARG A 76 14.48 26.48 -5.40
C ARG A 76 14.35 27.98 -5.76
N ARG A 77 13.14 28.46 -6.06
CA ARG A 77 12.88 29.89 -6.27
C ARG A 77 12.94 30.71 -4.98
N LYS A 78 12.53 30.14 -3.85
CA LYS A 78 12.52 30.83 -2.55
C LYS A 78 13.94 31.09 -2.04
N GLU A 79 14.81 30.08 -2.12
CA GLU A 79 16.23 30.19 -1.73
C GLU A 79 17.01 31.24 -2.56
N SER A 80 16.68 31.38 -3.84
CA SER A 80 17.32 32.38 -4.73
C SER A 80 16.86 33.81 -4.40
N ILE A 81 15.62 34.00 -3.97
CA ILE A 81 15.08 35.32 -3.58
C ILE A 81 15.62 35.75 -2.20
N ASP A 82 15.76 34.81 -1.28
CA ASP A 82 16.26 35.08 0.08
C ASP A 82 17.77 35.37 0.11
N HIS A 83 18.55 34.89 -0.87
CA HIS A 83 19.93 35.32 -1.08
C HIS A 83 20.04 36.75 -1.63
N ILE A 84 19.15 37.16 -2.54
CA ILE A 84 19.18 38.53 -3.09
C ILE A 84 18.83 39.56 -2.00
N LYS A 85 17.89 39.25 -1.10
CA LYS A 85 17.44 40.18 -0.04
C LYS A 85 18.39 40.36 1.15
N ASN A 86 19.41 39.52 1.29
CA ASN A 86 20.38 39.58 2.40
C ASN A 86 21.73 40.20 2.00
N THR A 87 21.82 40.80 0.80
CA THR A 87 23.06 41.41 0.29
C THR A 87 22.96 42.92 0.08
N ASP A 88 21.83 43.54 0.47
CA ASP A 88 21.59 44.99 0.48
C ASP A 88 21.48 45.53 1.92
#